data_AF-A0A061D919-F1
#
_entry.id   AF-A0A061D919-F1
#
_cell.length_a   1.000
_cell.length_b   1.000
_cell.length_c   1.000
_cell.angle_alpha   90.00
_cell.angle_beta   90.00
_cell.angle_gamma   90.00
#
_symmetry.space_group_name_H-M   'P 1'
#
loop_
_entity.id
_entity.type
_entity.pdbx_description
1 polymer ?
#
loop_
_entity_poly.entity_id
_entity_poly.type
_entity_poly.pdbx_seq_one_letter_code
_entity_poly.pdbx_strand_id
1 'polypeptide(L)'
;MRRRLPRLFSFRGFSSQAKDRWQLTDEHRPTVSALDKYRQVLSADRRKAIRRSDFLKFTGGRQPLISSHLKANLLGMCPSGIFVWCIFACYMTYRIMRPEDYAWVDAERQRIEAAKIKMQRIIELEKRGEAAGTSAK
;
A
#
# COMPACT_ATOMS: atom_id res chain seq x y z
N MET A 1 66.60 21.47 -50.01
CA MET A 1 65.29 21.83 -50.64
C MET A 1 64.76 20.59 -51.36
N ARG A 2 63.54 20.05 -51.25
CA ARG A 2 62.24 20.41 -50.66
C ARG A 2 61.59 19.10 -50.16
N ARG A 3 61.08 19.07 -48.92
CA ARG A 3 60.26 17.97 -48.38
C ARG A 3 58.81 18.15 -48.89
N ARG A 4 58.20 17.11 -49.46
CA ARG A 4 56.75 17.05 -49.73
C ARG A 4 56.12 16.00 -48.82
N LEU A 5 55.30 16.44 -47.88
CA LEU A 5 54.33 15.61 -47.16
C LEU A 5 52.95 15.91 -47.76
N PRO A 6 52.18 14.91 -48.18
CA PRO A 6 50.72 14.99 -48.16
C PRO A 6 50.18 13.93 -47.21
N ARG A 7 49.40 14.33 -46.19
CA ARG A 7 47.93 14.36 -46.22
C ARG A 7 47.36 12.96 -46.50
N LEU A 8 46.56 12.32 -45.67
CA LEU A 8 45.78 12.72 -44.51
C LEU A 8 45.47 11.40 -43.80
N PHE A 9 45.45 11.40 -42.48
CA PHE A 9 44.74 10.38 -41.71
C PHE A 9 43.33 10.21 -42.30
N SER A 10 43.11 9.14 -43.05
CA SER A 10 41.77 8.67 -43.37
C SER A 10 41.20 8.13 -42.07
N PHE A 11 40.60 9.01 -41.27
CA PHE A 11 39.65 8.59 -40.25
C PHE A 11 38.62 7.72 -40.97
N ARG A 12 38.72 6.40 -40.79
CA ARG A 12 37.59 5.50 -40.98
C ARG A 12 36.52 6.03 -40.04
N GLY A 13 35.58 6.79 -40.59
CA GLY A 13 34.38 7.17 -39.88
C GLY A 13 33.67 5.88 -39.48
N PHE A 14 33.83 5.48 -38.22
CA PHE A 14 32.96 4.50 -37.60
C PHE A 14 31.62 5.24 -37.42
N SER A 15 30.83 5.29 -38.49
CA SER A 15 29.44 5.73 -38.40
C SER A 15 28.65 4.63 -37.69
N SER A 16 28.79 4.58 -36.36
CA SER A 16 27.75 4.03 -35.51
C SER A 16 26.57 5.00 -35.60
N GLN A 17 25.84 4.92 -36.71
CA GLN A 17 24.49 5.44 -36.75
C GLN A 17 23.74 4.63 -35.69
N ALA A 18 23.36 5.27 -34.60
CA ALA A 18 22.45 4.68 -33.62
C ALA A 18 21.18 4.36 -34.40
N LYS A 19 20.93 3.08 -34.67
CA LYS A 19 19.70 2.65 -35.33
C LYS A 19 18.56 3.15 -34.48
N ASP A 20 17.66 3.91 -35.09
CA ASP A 20 16.45 4.36 -34.40
C ASP A 20 15.69 3.15 -33.87
N ARG A 21 15.04 3.30 -32.72
CA ARG A 21 14.32 2.22 -32.02
C ARG A 21 13.34 1.47 -32.94
N TRP A 22 12.80 2.16 -33.95
CA TRP A 22 11.92 1.61 -34.97
C TRP A 22 12.63 0.62 -35.90
N GLN A 23 13.87 0.91 -36.30
CA GLN A 23 14.68 0.03 -37.17
C GLN A 23 15.04 -1.27 -36.46
N LEU A 24 15.38 -1.22 -35.17
CA LEU A 24 15.63 -2.41 -34.34
C LEU A 24 14.35 -3.26 -34.16
N THR A 25 13.19 -2.60 -34.08
CA THR A 25 11.91 -3.29 -33.92
C THR A 25 11.50 -4.01 -35.21
N ASP A 26 11.79 -3.42 -36.37
CA ASP A 26 11.44 -4.00 -37.67
C ASP A 26 12.39 -5.15 -38.07
N GLU A 27 13.69 -5.07 -37.73
CA GLU A 27 14.64 -6.17 -37.92
C GLU A 27 14.26 -7.44 -37.12
N HIS A 28 13.66 -7.26 -35.94
CA HIS A 28 13.20 -8.36 -35.09
C HIS A 28 11.73 -8.70 -35.28
N ARG A 29 11.06 -8.10 -36.27
CA ARG A 29 9.66 -8.38 -36.53
C ARG A 29 9.52 -9.82 -37.01
N PRO A 30 8.75 -10.66 -36.30
CA PRO A 30 8.56 -12.04 -36.73
C PRO A 30 7.82 -12.06 -38.08
N THR A 31 8.38 -12.79 -39.04
CA THR A 31 7.74 -13.01 -40.34
C THR A 31 6.49 -13.88 -40.17
N VAL A 32 5.49 -13.68 -41.04
CA VAL A 32 4.22 -14.44 -41.00
C VAL A 32 4.46 -15.95 -41.06
N SER A 33 5.51 -16.39 -41.77
CA SER A 33 5.94 -17.78 -41.85
C SER A 33 6.47 -18.35 -40.53
N ALA A 34 7.07 -17.52 -39.67
CA ALA A 34 7.53 -17.94 -38.34
C ALA A 34 6.34 -18.16 -37.38
N LEU A 35 5.24 -17.43 -37.56
CA LEU A 35 3.99 -17.62 -36.81
C LEU A 35 3.26 -18.92 -37.21
N ASP A 36 3.35 -19.30 -38.48
CA ASP A 36 2.64 -20.49 -39.01
C ASP A 36 3.30 -21.84 -38.65
N LYS A 37 4.46 -21.83 -37.98
CA LYS A 37 5.25 -23.02 -37.61
C LYS A 37 4.46 -24.07 -36.79
N TYR A 38 3.38 -23.66 -36.12
CA TYR A 38 2.54 -24.53 -35.29
C TYR A 38 1.08 -24.62 -35.73
N ARG A 39 0.70 -23.95 -36.82
CA ARG A 39 -0.68 -23.91 -37.32
C ARG A 39 -1.21 -25.30 -37.67
N GLN A 40 -0.35 -26.16 -38.20
CA GLN A 40 -0.69 -27.53 -38.61
C GLN A 40 -0.86 -28.52 -37.43
N VAL A 41 -0.34 -28.17 -36.25
CA VAL A 41 -0.50 -28.95 -35.02
C VAL A 41 -1.74 -28.49 -34.25
N LEU A 42 -2.10 -27.20 -34.40
CA LEU A 42 -3.30 -26.59 -33.85
C LEU A 42 -4.55 -26.77 -34.72
N SER A 43 -4.50 -27.57 -35.79
CA SER A 43 -5.70 -27.99 -36.52
C SER A 43 -6.57 -28.90 -35.64
N ALA A 44 -7.89 -28.80 -35.78
CA ALA A 44 -8.86 -29.36 -34.83
C ALA A 44 -8.68 -30.87 -34.57
N ASP A 45 -8.28 -31.64 -35.58
CA ASP A 45 -8.12 -33.09 -35.46
C ASP A 45 -6.87 -33.50 -34.68
N ARG A 46 -5.76 -32.74 -34.81
CA ARG A 46 -4.53 -33.04 -34.07
C ARG A 46 -4.56 -32.55 -32.62
N ARG A 47 -5.40 -31.58 -32.26
CA ARG A 47 -5.57 -31.12 -30.87
C ARG A 47 -5.93 -32.24 -29.90
N LYS A 48 -6.73 -33.21 -30.34
CA LYS A 48 -7.19 -34.33 -29.52
C LYS A 48 -6.10 -35.39 -29.28
N ALA A 49 -5.07 -35.42 -30.12
CA ALA A 49 -3.96 -36.39 -30.05
C ALA A 49 -2.74 -35.87 -29.27
N ILE A 50 -2.71 -34.58 -28.89
CA ILE A 50 -1.57 -33.99 -28.17
C ILE A 50 -1.58 -34.45 -26.72
N ARG A 51 -0.54 -35.18 -26.31
CA ARG A 51 -0.31 -35.50 -24.89
C ARG A 51 0.03 -34.24 -24.11
N ARG A 52 -0.35 -34.21 -22.82
CA ARG A 52 -0.07 -33.10 -21.89
C ARG A 52 1.43 -32.74 -21.82
N SER A 53 2.32 -33.72 -22.00
CA SER A 53 3.77 -33.54 -22.05
C SER A 53 4.26 -32.78 -23.29
N ASP A 54 3.60 -32.93 -24.43
CA ASP A 54 3.95 -32.24 -25.67
C ASP A 54 3.40 -30.82 -25.70
N PHE A 55 2.30 -30.56 -24.97
CA PHE A 55 1.76 -29.21 -24.78
C PHE A 55 2.77 -28.26 -24.11
N LEU A 56 3.55 -28.78 -23.16
CA LEU A 56 4.56 -28.02 -22.42
C LEU A 56 5.72 -27.53 -23.27
N LYS A 57 6.00 -28.21 -24.39
CA LYS A 57 7.00 -27.77 -25.37
C LYS A 57 6.56 -26.51 -26.11
N PHE A 58 5.24 -26.29 -26.26
CA PHE A 58 4.69 -25.09 -26.88
C PHE A 58 4.62 -23.89 -25.92
N THR A 59 4.49 -24.12 -24.61
CA THR A 59 4.44 -23.05 -23.59
C THR A 59 5.82 -22.66 -23.06
N GLY A 60 6.91 -23.16 -23.67
CA GLY A 60 8.28 -22.88 -23.22
C GLY A 60 8.63 -23.47 -21.86
N GLY A 61 7.98 -24.57 -21.47
CA GLY A 61 8.29 -25.30 -20.23
C GLY A 61 7.77 -24.67 -18.94
N ARG A 62 7.09 -23.51 -18.99
CA ARG A 62 6.50 -22.90 -17.79
C ARG A 62 5.18 -23.59 -17.43
N GLN A 63 5.24 -24.46 -16.43
CA GLN A 63 4.06 -24.94 -15.72
C GLN A 63 3.62 -23.87 -14.72
N PRO A 64 2.35 -23.44 -14.69
CA PRO A 64 1.86 -22.66 -13.56
C PRO A 64 1.92 -23.56 -12.32
N LEU A 65 2.88 -23.30 -11.42
CA LEU A 65 3.09 -24.05 -10.17
C LEU A 65 1.87 -24.00 -9.24
N ILE A 66 1.02 -22.99 -9.41
CA ILE A 66 -0.18 -22.75 -8.62
C ILE A 66 -1.33 -22.52 -9.59
N SER A 67 -2.48 -23.17 -9.35
CA SER A 67 -3.67 -22.94 -10.17
C SER A 67 -4.02 -21.45 -10.14
N SER A 68 -4.33 -20.88 -11.31
CA SER A 68 -4.74 -19.48 -11.44
C SER A 68 -5.86 -19.11 -10.45
N HIS A 69 -6.74 -20.07 -10.18
CA HIS A 69 -7.82 -19.97 -9.21
C HIS A 69 -7.33 -19.91 -7.76
N LEU A 70 -6.35 -20.72 -7.36
CA LEU A 70 -5.79 -20.67 -6.00
C LEU A 70 -5.05 -19.34 -5.77
N LYS A 71 -4.32 -18.84 -6.78
CA LYS A 71 -3.68 -17.51 -6.72
C LYS A 71 -4.71 -16.38 -6.62
N ALA A 72 -5.80 -16.45 -7.37
CA ALA A 72 -6.89 -15.47 -7.30
C ALA A 72 -7.62 -15.53 -5.94
N ASN A 73 -7.79 -16.73 -5.36
CA ASN A 73 -8.39 -16.87 -4.02
C ASN A 73 -7.47 -16.33 -2.92
N LEU A 74 -6.14 -16.55 -3.05
CA LEU A 74 -5.12 -16.06 -2.12
C LEU A 74 -4.80 -14.56 -2.23
N LEU A 75 -5.12 -13.91 -3.36
CA LEU A 75 -4.93 -12.46 -3.53
C LEU A 75 -6.24 -11.68 -3.44
N GLY A 76 -7.38 -12.28 -3.81
CA GLY A 76 -8.68 -11.62 -3.88
C GLY A 76 -9.60 -11.85 -2.68
N MET A 77 -9.55 -13.02 -2.04
CA MET A 77 -10.37 -13.36 -0.86
C MET A 77 -9.57 -13.51 0.43
N CYS A 78 -8.26 -13.62 0.31
CA CYS A 78 -7.37 -13.81 1.45
C CYS A 78 -7.15 -12.49 2.20
N PRO A 79 -6.83 -12.58 3.49
CA PRO A 79 -7.44 -11.85 4.59
C PRO A 79 -7.27 -10.33 4.62
N SER A 80 -6.48 -9.69 3.76
CA SER A 80 -6.20 -8.25 3.89
C SER A 80 -7.46 -7.38 3.76
N GLY A 81 -8.41 -7.71 2.87
CA GLY A 81 -9.61 -6.89 2.69
C GLY A 81 -10.58 -6.97 3.87
N ILE A 82 -11.01 -8.19 4.20
CA ILE A 82 -11.99 -8.44 5.27
C ILE A 82 -11.38 -8.19 6.65
N PHE A 83 -10.13 -8.57 6.88
CA PHE A 83 -9.49 -8.39 8.19
C PHE A 83 -9.19 -6.90 8.48
N VAL A 84 -8.72 -6.14 7.49
CA VAL A 84 -8.54 -4.68 7.64
C VAL A 84 -9.89 -4.00 7.85
N TRP A 85 -10.94 -4.43 7.14
CA TRP A 85 -12.29 -3.91 7.34
C TRP A 85 -12.83 -4.21 8.75
N CYS A 86 -12.62 -5.42 9.27
CA CYS A 86 -13.02 -5.79 10.63
C CYS A 86 -12.29 -4.94 11.69
N ILE A 87 -10.99 -4.73 11.55
CA ILE A 87 -10.22 -3.86 12.47
C ILE A 87 -10.74 -2.42 12.40
N PHE A 88 -10.97 -1.90 11.20
CA PHE A 88 -11.51 -0.55 11.01
C PHE A 88 -12.90 -0.38 11.64
N ALA A 89 -13.79 -1.37 11.46
CA ALA A 89 -15.11 -1.38 12.06
C ALA A 89 -15.03 -1.40 13.59
N CYS A 90 -14.20 -2.26 14.18
CA CYS A 90 -13.97 -2.30 15.63
C CYS A 90 -13.37 -1.00 16.18
N TYR A 91 -12.47 -0.36 15.43
CA TYR A 91 -11.89 0.93 15.82
C TYR A 91 -12.94 2.05 15.81
N MET A 92 -13.78 2.11 14.76
CA MET A 92 -14.82 3.12 14.64
C MET A 92 -15.91 2.93 15.70
N THR A 93 -16.33 1.69 15.99
CA THR A 93 -17.30 1.42 17.06
C THR A 93 -16.74 1.75 18.43
N TYR A 94 -15.47 1.44 18.70
CA TYR A 94 -14.80 1.87 19.94
C TYR A 94 -14.74 3.40 20.06
N ARG A 95 -14.44 4.10 18.96
CA ARG A 95 -14.40 5.57 18.94
C ARG A 95 -15.77 6.18 19.21
N ILE A 96 -16.84 5.61 18.66
CA ILE A 96 -18.22 6.09 18.81
C ILE A 96 -18.79 5.73 20.20
N MET A 97 -18.51 4.53 20.69
CA MET A 97 -18.98 4.08 22.01
C MET A 97 -18.14 4.60 23.16
N ARG A 98 -17.02 5.28 22.90
CA ARG A 98 -16.22 5.91 23.95
C ARG A 98 -17.15 6.88 24.68
N PRO A 99 -17.52 6.61 25.94
CA PRO A 99 -18.48 7.44 26.64
C PRO A 99 -17.89 8.84 26.72
N GLU A 100 -18.71 9.81 26.29
CA GLU A 100 -18.46 11.25 26.32
C GLU A 100 -17.76 11.67 27.61
N ASP A 101 -16.84 12.63 27.48
CA ASP A 101 -15.99 13.16 28.53
C ASP A 101 -16.77 13.35 29.85
N TYR A 102 -16.13 12.98 30.97
CA TYR A 102 -16.62 13.17 32.33
C TYR A 102 -16.75 14.64 32.76
N ALA A 103 -16.96 15.55 31.81
CA ALA A 103 -17.15 16.97 32.02
C ALA A 103 -18.25 17.27 33.04
N TRP A 104 -19.31 16.44 33.10
CA TRP A 104 -20.35 16.59 34.13
C TRP A 104 -19.86 16.22 35.53
N VAL A 105 -19.00 15.19 35.66
CA VAL A 105 -18.39 14.79 36.95
C VAL A 105 -17.42 15.87 37.42
N ASP A 106 -16.66 16.45 36.50
CA ASP A 106 -15.73 17.54 36.80
C ASP A 106 -16.47 18.82 37.20
N ALA A 107 -17.55 19.16 36.49
CA ALA A 107 -18.43 20.28 36.86
C ALA A 107 -19.08 20.06 38.24
N GLU A 108 -19.47 18.82 38.56
CA GLU A 108 -20.06 18.49 39.86
C GLU A 108 -19.02 18.54 40.99
N ARG A 109 -17.78 18.09 40.76
CA ARG A 109 -16.67 18.23 41.71
C ARG A 109 -16.39 19.70 42.03
N GLN A 110 -16.36 20.57 41.01
CA GLN A 110 -16.15 22.01 41.21
C GLN A 110 -17.28 22.66 42.04
N ARG A 111 -18.54 22.25 41.83
CA ARG A 111 -19.68 22.74 42.65
C ARG A 111 -19.54 22.33 44.11
N ILE A 112 -19.12 21.09 44.37
CA ILE A 112 -18.90 20.58 45.73
C ILE A 112 -17.76 21.33 46.41
N GLU A 113 -16.64 21.58 45.71
CA GLU A 113 -15.51 22.34 46.25
C GLU A 113 -15.90 23.78 46.56
N ALA A 114 -16.65 24.45 45.68
CA ALA A 114 -17.15 25.80 45.92
C ALA A 114 -18.09 25.86 47.14
N ALA A 115 -18.93 24.84 47.35
CA ALA A 115 -19.79 24.74 48.53
C ALA A 115 -18.97 24.53 49.82
N LYS A 116 -17.95 23.67 49.78
CA LYS A 116 -17.04 23.43 50.92
C LYS A 116 -16.30 24.70 51.36
N ILE A 117 -15.79 25.47 50.40
CA ILE A 117 -15.10 26.75 50.68
C ILE A 117 -16.04 27.74 51.37
N LYS A 118 -17.30 27.81 50.92
CA LYS A 118 -18.31 28.69 51.54
C LYS A 118 -18.61 28.25 52.98
N MET A 119 -18.78 26.96 53.22
CA MET A 119 -19.01 26.44 54.58
C MET A 119 -17.82 26.68 55.50
N GLN A 120 -16.59 26.48 55.03
CA GLN A 120 -15.38 26.74 55.82
C GLN A 120 -15.29 28.21 56.25
N ARG A 121 -15.59 29.17 55.35
CA ARG A 121 -15.62 30.59 55.72
C ARG A 121 -16.65 30.91 56.80
N ILE A 122 -17.83 30.31 56.73
CA ILE A 122 -18.89 30.52 57.74
C ILE A 122 -18.40 30.04 59.11
N ILE A 123 -17.83 28.83 59.17
CA ILE A 123 -17.29 28.25 60.41
C ILE A 123 -16.14 29.11 60.98
N GLU A 124 -15.28 29.65 60.14
CA GLU A 124 -14.20 30.56 60.59
C GLU A 124 -14.74 31.86 61.17
N LEU A 125 -15.79 32.44 60.57
CA LEU A 125 -16.44 33.64 61.08
C LEU A 125 -17.14 33.39 62.41
N GLU A 126 -17.83 32.25 62.56
CA GLU A 126 -18.45 31.83 63.83
C GLU A 126 -17.40 31.66 64.93
N LYS A 127 -16.31 30.94 64.66
CA LYS A 127 -15.20 30.77 65.61
C LYS A 127 -14.57 32.11 66.02
N ARG A 128 -14.39 33.04 65.08
CA ARG A 128 -13.89 34.39 65.38
C ARG A 128 -14.88 35.19 66.24
N GLY A 129 -16.18 35.08 65.97
CA GLY A 129 -17.24 35.71 66.75
C GLY A 129 -17.31 35.16 68.19
N GLU A 130 -17.20 33.85 68.36
CA GLU A 130 -17.15 33.19 69.67
C GLU A 130 -15.90 33.58 70.47
N ALA A 131 -14.74 33.64 69.82
CA ALA A 131 -13.49 34.09 70.44
C ALA A 131 -13.54 35.58 70.85
N ALA A 132 -14.18 36.44 70.05
CA ALA A 132 -14.37 37.84 70.39
C ALA A 132 -15.39 38.02 71.54
N GLY A 133 -16.46 37.21 71.58
CA GLY A 133 -17.47 37.24 72.64
C GLY A 133 -16.98 36.70 73.99
N THR A 134 -16.02 35.78 73.98
CA THR A 134 -15.36 35.27 75.21
C THR A 134 -14.27 36.20 75.73
N SER A 135 -13.64 37.01 74.88
CA SER A 135 -12.65 38.02 75.32
C SER A 135 -13.28 39.31 75.88
N ALA A 136 -14.59 39.52 75.70
CA ALA A 136 -15.32 40.71 76.15
C ALA A 136 -16.13 40.49 77.45
N LYS A 137 -16.06 39.30 78.04
CA LYS A 137 -16.58 38.98 79.38
C LYS A 137 -15.42 38.83 80.36
#